data_AF-A0A1X2G725-F1
#
_entry.id   AF-A0A1X2G725-F1
#
_cell.length_a   1.000
_cell.length_b   1.000
_cell.length_c   1.000
_cell.angle_alpha   90.00
_cell.angle_beta   90.00
_cell.angle_gamma   90.00
#
_symmetry.space_group_name_H-M   'P 1'
#
loop_
_entity.id
_entity.type
_entity.pdbx_description
1 polymer ?
#
loop_
_entity_poly.entity_id
_entity_poly.type
_entity_poly.pdbx_seq_one_letter_code
_entity_poly.pdbx_strand_id
1 'polypeptide(L)'
;MTLPPLTVPANVPKEIKTICFFCGASTGNDPIFIKHAQEVAAALSGRYDAVYGGGSVGMMGSIAKTFLDHNRDVRAVVPKPLFLHGSQQIANVINVVPDMHSRKKTMYKHSDAFIVFPGGYGTLEEMMEMITWNQLNVHSKPIVLVNTKGYFNPFLKWVDVMIEESFLRAGNKDIFVVCNTPEDVLKALDTYVAPTTRIGLDWDA
;
A
#
# COMPACT_ATOMS: atom_id res chain seq x y z
N MET A 1 19.79 23.30 6.17
CA MET A 1 20.27 22.77 4.87
C MET A 1 19.04 22.57 3.99
N THR A 2 18.90 23.29 2.87
CA THR A 2 17.75 23.14 1.99
C THR A 2 17.92 21.88 1.15
N LEU A 3 17.05 20.88 1.36
CA LEU A 3 17.03 19.65 0.56
C LEU A 3 16.79 19.99 -0.93
N PRO A 4 17.46 19.29 -1.87
CA PRO A 4 17.41 19.64 -3.29
C PRO A 4 15.98 19.55 -3.85
N PRO A 5 15.59 20.46 -4.76
CA PRO A 5 14.31 20.40 -5.43
C PRO A 5 14.24 19.19 -6.37
N LEU A 6 13.04 18.63 -6.55
CA LEU A 6 12.82 17.55 -7.52
C LEU A 6 13.00 18.07 -8.95
N THR A 7 14.00 17.54 -9.65
CA THR A 7 14.27 17.83 -11.07
C THR A 7 13.76 16.73 -11.98
N VAL A 8 13.94 15.46 -11.58
CA VAL A 8 13.49 14.28 -12.32
C VAL A 8 12.75 13.33 -11.36
N PRO A 9 11.45 13.05 -11.58
CA PRO A 9 10.72 12.04 -10.82
C PRO A 9 11.32 10.66 -11.02
N ALA A 10 11.41 9.88 -9.94
CA ALA A 10 11.73 8.46 -10.01
C ALA A 10 10.75 7.72 -10.91
N ASN A 11 11.23 6.62 -11.49
CA ASN A 11 10.51 5.86 -12.50
C ASN A 11 9.04 5.58 -12.09
N VAL A 12 8.12 5.94 -12.97
CA VAL A 12 6.69 5.68 -12.84
C VAL A 12 6.39 4.41 -13.64
N PRO A 13 5.65 3.43 -13.10
CA PRO A 13 5.15 2.33 -13.91
C PRO A 13 4.39 2.88 -15.12
N LYS A 14 4.79 2.51 -16.34
CA LYS A 14 4.09 2.93 -17.57
C LYS A 14 2.63 2.45 -17.61
N GLU A 15 2.35 1.35 -16.91
CA GLU A 15 1.05 0.72 -16.76
C GLU A 15 1.03 0.00 -15.40
N ILE A 16 -0.08 0.08 -14.67
CA ILE A 16 -0.27 -0.64 -13.40
C ILE A 16 -0.81 -2.03 -13.72
N LYS A 17 -0.06 -3.09 -13.40
CA LYS A 17 -0.50 -4.48 -13.57
C LYS A 17 -0.71 -5.19 -12.25
N THR A 18 0.15 -4.89 -11.28
CA THR A 18 0.13 -5.55 -9.97
C THR A 18 -0.02 -4.53 -8.86
N ILE A 19 -0.96 -4.75 -7.95
CA ILE A 19 -1.13 -3.93 -6.75
C ILE A 19 -0.62 -4.68 -5.52
N CYS A 20 0.06 -3.98 -4.63
CA CYS A 20 0.33 -4.45 -3.29
C CYS A 20 -0.82 -4.02 -2.38
N PHE A 21 -1.24 -4.86 -1.44
CA PHE A 21 -2.10 -4.40 -0.36
C PHE A 21 -1.50 -4.63 1.03
N PHE A 22 -1.71 -3.63 1.90
CA PHE A 22 -1.39 -3.67 3.31
C PHE A 22 -2.70 -3.57 4.10
N CYS A 23 -2.88 -4.44 5.10
CA CYS A 23 -4.11 -4.48 5.89
C CYS A 23 -3.89 -5.18 7.22
N GLY A 24 -4.88 -5.09 8.13
CA GLY A 24 -4.83 -5.81 9.39
C GLY A 24 -4.85 -7.33 9.22
N ALA A 25 -4.07 -8.03 10.05
CA ALA A 25 -4.19 -9.49 10.19
C ALA A 25 -5.51 -9.92 10.87
N SER A 26 -6.20 -8.99 11.53
CA SER A 26 -7.51 -9.18 12.16
C SER A 26 -8.64 -8.71 11.25
N THR A 27 -9.89 -8.99 11.64
CA THR A 27 -11.09 -8.54 10.91
C THR A 27 -11.55 -7.14 11.30
N GLY A 28 -11.03 -6.58 12.39
CA GLY A 28 -11.67 -5.47 13.11
C GLY A 28 -12.87 -5.93 13.95
N ASN A 29 -13.50 -4.99 14.65
CA ASN A 29 -14.64 -5.22 15.53
C ASN A 29 -16.01 -4.97 14.86
N ASP A 30 -16.02 -4.45 13.64
CA ASP A 30 -17.22 -4.13 12.87
C ASP A 30 -17.14 -4.84 11.50
N PRO A 31 -18.15 -5.65 11.13
CA PRO A 31 -18.17 -6.37 9.85
C PRO A 31 -17.99 -5.49 8.61
N ILE A 32 -18.32 -4.20 8.71
CA ILE A 32 -18.15 -3.25 7.59
C ILE A 32 -16.71 -3.17 7.09
N PHE A 33 -15.71 -3.41 7.94
CA PHE A 33 -14.31 -3.36 7.54
C PHE A 33 -13.99 -4.46 6.53
N ILE A 34 -14.42 -5.69 6.80
CA ILE A 34 -14.25 -6.81 5.88
C ILE A 34 -15.10 -6.60 4.63
N LYS A 35 -16.38 -6.22 4.80
CA LYS A 35 -17.28 -6.00 3.67
C LYS A 35 -16.72 -4.99 2.67
N HIS A 36 -16.32 -3.81 3.16
CA HIS A 36 -15.77 -2.77 2.30
C HIS A 36 -14.42 -3.17 1.69
N ALA A 37 -13.57 -3.88 2.45
CA ALA A 37 -12.32 -4.41 1.89
C ALA A 37 -12.56 -5.41 0.75
N GLN A 38 -13.58 -6.26 0.85
CA GLN A 38 -13.96 -7.20 -0.21
C GLN A 38 -14.56 -6.48 -1.43
N GLU A 39 -15.37 -5.44 -1.24
CA GLU A 39 -15.91 -4.62 -2.33
C GLU A 39 -14.81 -3.95 -3.13
N VAL A 40 -13.84 -3.32 -2.45
CA VAL A 40 -12.67 -2.72 -3.09
C VAL A 40 -11.81 -3.79 -3.76
N ALA A 41 -11.58 -4.93 -3.12
CA ALA A 41 -10.82 -6.04 -3.70
C ALA A 41 -11.47 -6.59 -4.97
N ALA A 42 -12.81 -6.70 -5.02
CA ALA A 42 -13.54 -7.15 -6.20
C ALA A 42 -13.44 -6.15 -7.36
N ALA A 43 -13.48 -4.85 -7.07
CA ALA A 43 -13.28 -3.82 -8.09
C ALA A 43 -11.85 -3.87 -8.67
N LEU A 44 -10.85 -4.06 -7.80
CA LEU A 44 -9.44 -4.17 -8.21
C LEU A 44 -9.16 -5.45 -9.00
N SER A 45 -9.73 -6.58 -8.59
CA SER A 45 -9.50 -7.88 -9.23
C SER A 45 -10.08 -7.98 -10.64
N GLY A 46 -10.91 -7.02 -11.07
CA GLY A 46 -11.30 -6.87 -12.47
C GLY A 46 -10.15 -6.43 -13.40
N ARG A 47 -9.06 -5.88 -12.85
CA ARG A 47 -7.99 -5.24 -13.63
C ARG A 47 -6.57 -5.69 -13.25
N TYR A 48 -6.33 -6.07 -12.00
CA TYR A 48 -4.97 -6.20 -11.46
C TYR A 48 -4.72 -7.54 -10.78
N ASP A 49 -3.45 -7.93 -10.75
CA ASP A 49 -2.92 -8.99 -9.87
C ASP A 49 -2.52 -8.42 -8.51
N ALA A 50 -2.32 -9.30 -7.52
CA ALA A 50 -2.10 -8.88 -6.14
C ALA A 50 -0.78 -9.38 -5.54
N VAL A 51 -0.15 -8.53 -4.72
CA VAL A 51 0.97 -8.85 -3.84
C VAL A 51 0.59 -8.51 -2.40
N TYR A 52 0.92 -9.39 -1.45
CA TYR A 52 0.63 -9.13 -0.04
C TYR A 52 1.53 -9.93 0.93
N GLY A 53 1.33 -9.72 2.22
CA GLY A 53 2.13 -10.31 3.31
C GLY A 53 1.86 -11.79 3.63
N GLY A 54 0.94 -12.47 2.94
CA GLY A 54 0.79 -13.93 3.02
C GLY A 54 -0.06 -14.50 4.15
N GLY A 55 -0.82 -13.70 4.90
CA GLY A 55 -1.77 -14.23 5.90
C GLY A 55 -3.02 -14.85 5.27
N SER A 56 -3.52 -15.97 5.81
CA SER A 56 -4.75 -16.62 5.33
C SER A 56 -6.04 -16.24 6.06
N VAL A 57 -5.94 -15.48 7.16
CA VAL A 57 -7.06 -15.12 8.03
C VAL A 57 -7.27 -13.62 8.11
N GLY A 58 -8.38 -13.20 8.71
CA GLY A 58 -8.71 -11.79 8.88
C GLY A 58 -8.91 -11.06 7.55
N MET A 59 -8.65 -9.76 7.55
CA MET A 59 -8.78 -8.93 6.34
C MET A 59 -7.82 -9.36 5.23
N MET A 60 -6.59 -9.76 5.59
CA MET A 60 -5.61 -10.29 4.64
C MET A 60 -6.16 -11.49 3.85
N GLY A 61 -6.71 -12.47 4.56
CA GLY A 61 -7.30 -13.66 3.96
C GLY A 61 -8.51 -13.31 3.08
N SER A 62 -9.39 -12.45 3.56
CA SER A 62 -10.58 -12.04 2.81
C SER A 62 -10.23 -11.37 1.49
N ILE A 63 -9.27 -10.44 1.48
CA ILE A 63 -8.85 -9.74 0.25
C ILE A 63 -8.17 -10.72 -0.71
N ALA A 64 -7.19 -11.49 -0.24
CA ALA A 64 -6.47 -12.45 -1.09
C ALA A 64 -7.41 -13.48 -1.71
N LYS A 65 -8.38 -13.99 -0.93
CA LYS A 65 -9.42 -14.88 -1.44
C LYS A 65 -10.27 -14.22 -2.52
N THR A 66 -10.68 -12.96 -2.35
CA THR A 66 -11.43 -12.24 -3.38
C THR A 66 -10.66 -12.18 -4.71
N PHE A 67 -9.36 -11.89 -4.71
CA PHE A 67 -8.56 -11.90 -5.94
C PHE A 67 -8.49 -13.29 -6.59
N LEU A 68 -8.25 -14.33 -5.78
CA LEU A 68 -8.22 -15.71 -6.27
C LEU A 68 -9.56 -16.15 -6.88
N ASP A 69 -10.67 -15.80 -6.22
CA ASP A 69 -12.03 -16.13 -6.70
C ASP A 69 -12.36 -15.41 -8.03
N HIS A 70 -11.65 -14.32 -8.35
CA HIS A 70 -11.72 -13.62 -9.64
C HIS A 70 -10.65 -14.09 -10.64
N ASN A 71 -10.00 -15.22 -10.40
CA ASN A 71 -8.95 -15.80 -11.24
C ASN A 71 -7.75 -14.85 -11.48
N ARG A 72 -7.39 -14.03 -10.49
CA ARG A 72 -6.19 -13.19 -10.54
C ARG A 72 -5.01 -13.87 -9.89
N ASP A 73 -3.80 -13.54 -10.35
CA ASP A 73 -2.59 -14.02 -9.73
C ASP A 73 -2.36 -13.31 -8.39
N VAL A 74 -2.11 -14.09 -7.35
CA VAL A 74 -1.81 -13.61 -6.01
C VAL A 74 -0.43 -14.10 -5.58
N ARG A 75 0.43 -13.16 -5.17
CA ARG A 75 1.77 -13.41 -4.62
C ARG A 75 1.80 -13.07 -3.13
N ALA A 76 2.10 -14.07 -2.32
CA ALA A 76 2.41 -13.90 -0.90
C ALA A 76 3.93 -13.73 -0.71
N VAL A 77 4.35 -12.76 0.10
CA VAL A 77 5.74 -12.62 0.55
C VAL A 77 5.79 -12.80 2.06
N VAL A 78 6.41 -13.89 2.52
CA VAL A 78 6.37 -14.33 3.92
C VAL A 78 7.79 -14.43 4.48
N PRO A 79 8.08 -13.80 5.62
CA PRO A 79 9.38 -13.94 6.25
C PRO A 79 9.52 -15.34 6.86
N LYS A 80 10.69 -15.94 6.75
CA LYS A 80 11.01 -17.30 7.17
C LYS A 80 10.55 -17.61 8.61
N PRO A 81 10.71 -16.72 9.60
CA PRO A 81 10.18 -16.96 10.94
C PRO A 81 8.66 -17.17 10.98
N LEU A 82 7.86 -16.40 10.25
CA LEU A 82 6.39 -16.56 10.23
C LEU A 82 5.96 -17.82 9.47
N PHE A 83 6.67 -18.14 8.39
CA PHE A 83 6.44 -19.37 7.63
C PHE A 83 6.68 -20.63 8.48
N LEU A 84 7.80 -20.65 9.22
CA LEU A 84 8.15 -21.78 10.09
C LEU A 84 7.24 -21.93 11.31
N HIS A 85 6.59 -20.86 11.78
CA HIS A 85 5.59 -20.92 12.85
C HIS A 85 4.23 -21.46 12.38
N GLY A 86 4.11 -21.94 11.14
CA GLY A 86 2.89 -22.60 10.65
C GLY A 86 1.78 -21.61 10.27
N SER A 87 2.12 -20.36 9.97
CA SER A 87 1.17 -19.46 9.32
C SER A 87 0.67 -20.14 8.05
N GLN A 88 -0.65 -20.13 7.81
CA GLN A 88 -1.23 -20.58 6.55
C GLN A 88 -1.21 -19.44 5.53
N GLN A 89 -0.97 -19.76 4.25
CA GLN A 89 -0.94 -18.80 3.13
C GLN A 89 -2.02 -19.15 2.12
N ILE A 90 -2.54 -18.13 1.43
CA ILE A 90 -3.40 -18.31 0.25
C ILE A 90 -2.86 -17.46 -0.90
N ALA A 91 -2.24 -18.10 -1.89
CA ALA A 91 -1.61 -17.43 -3.03
C ALA A 91 -1.25 -18.46 -4.12
N ASN A 92 -1.14 -18.01 -5.37
CA ASN A 92 -0.56 -18.79 -6.46
C ASN A 92 0.96 -18.94 -6.28
N VAL A 93 1.62 -17.89 -5.77
CA VAL A 93 3.07 -17.85 -5.54
C VAL A 93 3.36 -17.46 -4.11
N ILE A 94 4.21 -18.24 -3.41
CA ILE A 94 4.68 -17.93 -2.06
C ILE A 94 6.19 -17.72 -2.09
N ASN A 95 6.62 -16.48 -1.84
CA ASN A 95 8.02 -16.11 -1.66
C ASN A 95 8.39 -16.12 -0.18
N VAL A 96 9.15 -17.13 0.25
CA VAL A 96 9.74 -17.14 1.59
C VAL A 96 11.06 -16.36 1.57
N VAL A 97 11.17 -15.34 2.42
CA VAL A 97 12.32 -14.41 2.49
C VAL A 97 12.99 -14.47 3.86
N PRO A 98 14.27 -14.12 4.00
CA PRO A 98 14.98 -14.30 5.27
C PRO A 98 14.44 -13.44 6.44
N ASP A 99 13.96 -12.24 6.16
CA ASP A 99 13.63 -11.24 7.19
C ASP A 99 12.56 -10.23 6.71
N MET A 100 12.15 -9.32 7.62
CA MET A 100 11.13 -8.30 7.35
C MET A 100 11.56 -7.22 6.36
N HIS A 101 12.84 -6.87 6.27
CA HIS A 101 13.31 -5.89 5.30
C HIS A 101 13.26 -6.48 3.89
N SER A 102 13.74 -7.72 3.74
CA SER A 102 13.66 -8.49 2.50
C SER A 102 12.21 -8.69 2.06
N ARG A 103 11.28 -8.86 3.01
CA ARG A 103 9.83 -8.93 2.74
C ARG A 103 9.32 -7.65 2.09
N LYS A 104 9.47 -6.49 2.75
CA LYS A 104 8.96 -5.21 2.23
C LYS A 104 9.62 -4.83 0.90
N LYS A 105 10.94 -5.06 0.78
CA LYS A 105 11.67 -4.86 -0.48
C LYS A 105 11.13 -5.73 -1.62
N THR A 106 10.81 -6.99 -1.35
CA THR A 106 10.25 -7.90 -2.36
C THR A 106 8.83 -7.48 -2.74
N MET A 107 7.98 -7.12 -1.78
CA MET A 107 6.63 -6.61 -2.04
C MET A 107 6.67 -5.34 -2.90
N TYR A 108 7.55 -4.39 -2.55
CA TYR A 108 7.78 -3.18 -3.34
C TYR A 108 8.21 -3.47 -4.78
N LYS A 109 9.16 -4.40 -4.98
CA LYS A 109 9.69 -4.75 -6.30
C LYS A 109 8.64 -5.37 -7.22
N HIS A 110 7.69 -6.11 -6.67
CA HIS A 110 6.66 -6.81 -7.43
C HIS A 110 5.35 -6.03 -7.60
N SER A 111 5.34 -4.74 -7.25
CA SER A 111 4.10 -3.96 -7.22
C SER A 111 4.25 -2.64 -7.93
N ASP A 112 3.19 -2.21 -8.61
CA ASP A 112 3.11 -0.93 -9.34
C ASP A 112 2.33 0.14 -8.55
N ALA A 113 1.51 -0.28 -7.58
CA ALA A 113 0.76 0.58 -6.67
C ALA A 113 0.55 -0.07 -5.30
N PHE A 114 0.17 0.73 -4.30
CA PHE A 114 -0.09 0.28 -2.93
C PHE A 114 -1.49 0.68 -2.46
N ILE A 115 -2.26 -0.30 -1.99
CA ILE A 115 -3.59 -0.10 -1.42
C ILE A 115 -3.53 -0.41 0.09
N VAL A 116 -3.86 0.56 0.91
CA VAL A 116 -3.77 0.46 2.38
C VAL A 116 -5.16 0.43 2.96
N PHE A 117 -5.53 -0.71 3.54
CA PHE A 117 -6.77 -0.88 4.27
C PHE A 117 -6.55 -0.68 5.77
N PRO A 118 -7.63 -0.59 6.57
CA PRO A 118 -7.53 -0.53 8.02
C PRO A 118 -6.67 -1.66 8.62
N GLY A 119 -5.80 -1.30 9.55
CA GLY A 119 -4.86 -2.22 10.19
C GLY A 119 -4.06 -1.58 11.32
N GLY A 120 -3.30 -2.41 12.04
CA GLY A 120 -2.51 -1.98 13.20
C GLY A 120 -1.12 -1.46 12.84
N TYR A 121 -0.19 -1.54 13.80
CA TYR A 121 1.18 -1.03 13.62
C TYR A 121 1.92 -1.61 12.42
N GLY A 122 1.76 -2.91 12.12
CA GLY A 122 2.40 -3.51 10.94
C GLY A 122 1.95 -2.85 9.64
N THR A 123 0.65 -2.60 9.48
CA THR A 123 0.08 -1.92 8.31
C THR A 123 0.55 -0.47 8.23
N LEU A 124 0.60 0.23 9.36
CA LEU A 124 1.10 1.61 9.41
C LEU A 124 2.59 1.69 9.08
N GLU A 125 3.39 0.72 9.52
CA GLU A 125 4.82 0.65 9.23
C GLU A 125 5.07 0.44 7.72
N GLU A 126 4.35 -0.49 7.09
CA GLU A 126 4.40 -0.73 5.65
C GLU A 126 3.92 0.50 4.85
N MET A 127 2.84 1.15 5.29
CA MET A 127 2.30 2.38 4.69
C MET A 127 3.31 3.53 4.77
N MET A 128 3.84 3.80 5.96
CA MET A 128 4.77 4.92 6.18
C MET A 128 6.09 4.72 5.45
N GLU A 129 6.54 3.48 5.28
CA GLU A 129 7.72 3.20 4.46
C GLU A 129 7.50 3.57 2.99
N MET A 130 6.37 3.17 2.39
CA MET A 130 6.06 3.56 1.00
C MET A 130 5.86 5.08 0.85
N ILE A 131 5.23 5.75 1.81
CA ILE A 131 5.08 7.21 1.82
C ILE A 131 6.46 7.88 1.87
N THR A 132 7.34 7.39 2.74
CA THR A 132 8.69 7.95 2.92
C THR A 132 9.56 7.71 1.68
N TRP A 133 9.50 6.52 1.09
CA TRP A 133 10.22 6.20 -0.15
C TRP A 133 9.70 7.03 -1.33
N ASN A 134 8.40 7.27 -1.41
CA ASN A 134 7.84 8.22 -2.37
C ASN A 134 8.39 9.63 -2.13
N GLN A 135 8.33 10.15 -0.90
CA GLN A 135 8.85 11.47 -0.52
C GLN A 135 10.33 11.66 -0.88
N LEU A 136 11.13 10.61 -0.70
CA LEU A 136 12.56 10.58 -0.99
C LEU A 136 12.88 10.34 -2.47
N ASN A 137 11.88 10.28 -3.35
CA ASN A 137 12.06 9.99 -4.76
C ASN A 137 12.74 8.63 -5.03
N VAL A 138 12.44 7.62 -4.22
CA VAL A 138 12.79 6.21 -4.51
C VAL A 138 11.81 5.63 -5.55
N HIS A 139 10.56 6.09 -5.53
CA HIS A 139 9.54 5.73 -6.52
C HIS A 139 8.49 6.81 -6.68
N SER A 140 7.65 6.67 -7.70
CA SER A 140 6.47 7.52 -7.95
C SER A 140 5.18 6.72 -8.06
N LYS A 141 5.16 5.48 -7.52
CA LYS A 141 4.00 4.57 -7.49
C LYS A 141 2.83 5.15 -6.66
N PRO A 142 1.56 4.95 -7.08
CA PRO A 142 0.39 5.38 -6.31
C PRO A 142 0.30 4.72 -4.94
N ILE A 143 -0.16 5.48 -3.95
CA ILE A 143 -0.47 5.01 -2.59
C ILE A 143 -1.90 5.44 -2.28
N VAL A 144 -2.79 4.48 -2.06
CA VAL A 144 -4.23 4.72 -1.84
C VAL A 144 -4.63 4.22 -0.46
N LEU A 145 -5.22 5.09 0.35
CA LEU A 145 -5.75 4.76 1.68
C LEU A 145 -7.27 4.54 1.59
N VAL A 146 -7.73 3.34 1.93
CA VAL A 146 -9.16 2.97 1.94
C VAL A 146 -9.76 3.37 3.28
N ASN A 147 -10.48 4.48 3.30
CA ASN A 147 -10.91 5.16 4.52
C ASN A 147 -12.26 4.68 5.07
N THR A 148 -12.40 3.36 5.23
CA THR A 148 -13.62 2.75 5.77
C THR A 148 -13.99 3.37 7.12
N LYS A 149 -15.20 3.93 7.24
CA LYS A 149 -15.69 4.62 8.45
C LYS A 149 -14.77 5.74 8.96
N GLY A 150 -13.98 6.37 8.09
CA GLY A 150 -13.05 7.40 8.53
C GLY A 150 -11.88 6.89 9.36
N TYR A 151 -11.50 5.61 9.19
CA TYR A 151 -10.39 4.98 9.93
C TYR A 151 -9.09 5.80 9.91
N PHE A 152 -8.76 6.41 8.77
CA PHE A 152 -7.56 7.21 8.60
C PHE A 152 -7.74 8.69 8.98
N ASN A 153 -8.94 9.16 9.34
CA ASN A 153 -9.17 10.57 9.71
C ASN A 153 -8.21 11.09 10.81
N PRO A 154 -7.88 10.33 11.87
CA PRO A 154 -6.90 10.76 12.86
C PRO A 154 -5.48 10.93 12.26
N PHE A 155 -5.09 10.05 11.34
CA PHE A 155 -3.82 10.15 10.63
C PHE A 155 -3.78 11.40 9.73
N LEU A 156 -4.85 11.70 9.01
CA LEU A 156 -4.93 12.91 8.17
C LEU A 156 -4.79 14.19 9.00
N LYS A 157 -5.45 14.26 10.16
CA LYS A 157 -5.26 15.37 11.09
C LYS A 157 -3.82 15.49 11.58
N TRP A 158 -3.14 14.36 11.80
CA TRP A 158 -1.74 14.38 12.21
C TRP A 158 -0.82 14.86 11.08
N VAL A 159 -1.13 14.53 9.82
CA VAL A 159 -0.44 15.09 8.65
C VAL A 159 -0.63 16.61 8.59
N ASP A 160 -1.82 17.13 8.86
CA ASP A 160 -2.07 18.58 8.93
C ASP A 160 -1.16 19.25 9.98
N VAL A 161 -1.05 18.65 11.18
CA VAL A 161 -0.14 19.13 12.23
C VAL A 161 1.32 19.13 11.76
N MET A 162 1.78 18.10 11.05
CA MET A 162 3.16 18.10 10.50
C MET A 162 3.40 19.26 9.54
N ILE A 163 2.38 19.66 8.77
CA ILE A 163 2.49 20.75 7.82
C ILE A 163 2.50 22.09 8.56
N GLU A 164 1.58 22.28 9.51
CA GLU A 164 1.49 23.46 10.37
C GLU A 164 2.80 23.71 11.12
N GLU A 165 3.37 22.65 11.69
CA GLU A 165 4.64 22.68 12.43
C GLU A 165 5.89 22.60 11.51
N SER A 166 5.70 22.69 10.18
CA SER A 166 6.79 22.71 9.18
C SER A 166 7.69 21.46 9.15
N PHE A 167 7.23 20.32 9.67
CA PHE A 167 7.88 19.01 9.52
C PHE A 167 7.59 18.35 8.17
N LEU A 168 6.50 18.76 7.49
CA LEU A 168 6.12 18.27 6.18
C LEU A 168 5.85 19.42 5.21
N ARG A 169 6.35 19.34 3.98
CA ARG A 169 6.00 20.30 2.92
C ARG A 169 4.54 20.11 2.54
N ALA A 170 3.77 21.20 2.41
CA ALA A 170 2.32 21.12 2.16
C ALA A 170 1.94 20.22 0.96
N GLY A 171 2.67 20.30 -0.15
CA GLY A 171 2.40 19.45 -1.33
C GLY A 171 2.70 17.95 -1.14
N ASN A 172 3.46 17.58 -0.11
CA ASN A 172 3.73 16.17 0.19
C ASN A 172 2.52 15.46 0.82
N LYS A 173 1.48 16.19 1.23
CA LYS A 173 0.21 15.57 1.63
C LYS A 173 -0.45 14.80 0.47
N ASP A 174 -0.14 15.19 -0.77
CA ASP A 174 -0.66 14.58 -1.99
C ASP A 174 0.16 13.36 -2.44
N ILE A 175 1.12 12.89 -1.62
CA ILE A 175 1.87 11.64 -1.85
C ILE A 175 0.93 10.42 -1.87
N PHE A 176 -0.15 10.46 -1.09
CA PHE A 176 -1.17 9.41 -1.06
C PHE A 176 -2.55 10.01 -1.37
N VAL A 177 -3.49 9.16 -1.78
CA VAL A 177 -4.88 9.53 -2.04
C VAL A 177 -5.78 8.80 -1.05
N VAL A 178 -6.77 9.49 -0.51
CA VAL A 178 -7.76 8.91 0.42
C VAL A 178 -9.04 8.61 -0.35
N CYS A 179 -9.50 7.37 -0.31
CA CYS A 179 -10.66 6.90 -1.06
C CYS A 179 -11.70 6.30 -0.10
N ASN A 180 -12.99 6.58 -0.36
CA ASN A 180 -14.08 6.07 0.48
C ASN A 180 -14.91 4.99 -0.21
N THR A 181 -14.82 4.86 -1.54
CA THR A 181 -15.52 3.83 -2.31
C THR A 181 -14.58 3.07 -3.25
N PRO A 182 -14.98 1.89 -3.77
CA PRO A 182 -14.22 1.18 -4.79
C PRO A 182 -13.95 2.01 -6.06
N GLU A 183 -14.91 2.83 -6.50
CA GLU A 183 -14.77 3.70 -7.67
C GLU A 183 -13.72 4.79 -7.44
N ASP A 184 -13.69 5.37 -6.23
CA ASP A 184 -12.64 6.32 -5.84
C ASP A 184 -11.26 5.69 -5.95
N VAL A 185 -11.12 4.42 -5.53
CA VAL A 185 -9.84 3.69 -5.58
C VAL A 185 -9.39 3.49 -7.02
N LEU A 186 -10.27 3.01 -7.90
CA LEU A 186 -9.95 2.81 -9.32
C LEU A 186 -9.57 4.14 -10.00
N LYS A 187 -10.35 5.19 -9.75
CA LYS A 187 -10.07 6.53 -10.26
C LYS A 187 -8.71 7.05 -9.77
N ALA A 188 -8.41 6.85 -8.48
CA ALA A 188 -7.12 7.26 -7.92
C ALA A 188 -5.95 6.56 -8.62
N LEU A 189 -6.06 5.26 -8.90
CA LEU A 189 -5.03 4.53 -9.64
C LEU A 189 -4.85 5.04 -11.08
N ASP A 190 -5.94 5.46 -11.73
CA ASP A 190 -5.91 5.96 -13.10
C ASP A 190 -5.35 7.39 -13.21
N THR A 191 -5.55 8.23 -12.19
CA THR A 191 -5.23 9.67 -12.26
C THR A 191 -4.10 10.13 -11.34
N TYR A 192 -3.53 9.23 -10.53
CA TYR A 192 -2.49 9.61 -9.58
C TYR A 192 -1.25 10.19 -10.26
N VAL A 193 -0.75 11.30 -9.70
CA VAL A 193 0.53 11.90 -10.07
C VAL A 193 1.26 12.24 -8.78
N ALA A 194 2.48 11.72 -8.62
CA ALA A 194 3.29 12.02 -7.45
C ALA A 194 3.65 13.52 -7.39
N PRO A 195 3.59 14.16 -6.21
CA PRO A 195 3.79 15.60 -6.11
C PRO A 195 5.22 16.02 -6.49
N THR A 196 5.34 17.23 -7.03
CA THR A 196 6.63 17.82 -7.41
C THR A 196 7.40 18.40 -6.23
N THR A 197 6.75 18.56 -5.06
CA THR A 197 7.34 19.09 -3.82
C THR A 197 8.25 18.10 -3.08
N ARG A 198 8.34 16.87 -3.58
CA ARG A 198 9.20 15.79 -3.06
C ARG A 198 10.67 16.17 -3.13
N ILE A 199 11.51 15.36 -2.50
CA ILE A 199 12.94 15.62 -2.43
C ILE A 199 13.61 15.06 -3.70
N GLY A 200 14.38 15.87 -4.41
CA GLY A 200 15.05 15.48 -5.65
C GLY A 200 16.31 14.65 -5.44
N LEU A 201 16.24 13.56 -4.68
CA LEU A 201 17.33 12.60 -4.60
C LEU A 201 17.31 11.70 -5.83
N ASP A 202 18.50 11.45 -6.38
CA ASP A 202 18.74 10.42 -7.38
C ASP A 202 19.40 9.23 -6.66
N TRP A 203 18.72 8.09 -6.68
CA TRP A 203 19.16 6.86 -6.02
C TRP A 203 19.92 5.92 -6.98
N ASP A 204 20.00 6.27 -8.26
CA ASP A 204 20.69 5.53 -9.31
C ASP A 204 22.01 6.22 -9.76
N ALA A 205 22.31 7.41 -9.21
CA ALA A 205 23.50 8.22 -9.50
C ALA A 205 24.81 7.66 -8.92
#